data_AF-A0A962N0V2-F1
#
_entry.id   AF-A0A962N0V2-F1
#
_cell.length_a   1.000
_cell.length_b   1.000
_cell.length_c   1.000
_cell.angle_alpha   90.00
_cell.angle_beta   90.00
_cell.angle_gamma   90.00
#
_symmetry.space_group_name_H-M   'P 1'
#
loop_
_entity.id
_entity.type
_entity.pdbx_description
1 polymer ?
#
loop_
_entity_poly.entity_id
_entity_poly.type
_entity_poly.pdbx_seq_one_letter_code
_entity_poly.pdbx_strand_id
1 'polypeptide(L)'
;MATEKQRFVRDTSALFVAAHHAQPDAERAVKWAEALWKKLADMGYGDQQKPVKPRGLDKDWYAALDADQQRWFSAFWAAFAYKQGRNEAAQRWHELGKLAQADYQPIIKAAKLEAAKILPEGQSRKMAQGWLSERRWLDYDAALQAGADGKGDSARRAKSERIRELLGGLNHARQTLIQLPEQGEAAEYWRGEIDRFSKALAAANPEDCSGQLHSP
;
A
#
# COMPACT_ATOMS: atom_id res chain seq x y z
N MET A 1 -26.62 10.58 2.38
CA MET A 1 -27.13 9.19 2.30
C MET A 1 -27.89 8.88 3.58
N ALA A 2 -29.04 8.20 3.52
CA ALA A 2 -29.77 7.80 4.72
C ALA A 2 -28.99 6.72 5.50
N THR A 3 -28.94 6.84 6.83
CA THR A 3 -28.26 5.90 7.73
C THR A 3 -28.95 4.53 7.71
N GLU A 4 -28.26 3.48 8.16
CA GLU A 4 -28.82 2.12 8.21
C GLU A 4 -30.10 2.09 9.06
N LYS A 5 -30.06 2.75 10.23
CA LYS A 5 -31.23 2.96 11.09
C LYS A 5 -32.40 3.62 10.34
N GLN A 6 -32.15 4.68 9.58
CA GLN A 6 -33.21 5.40 8.85
C GLN A 6 -33.87 4.52 7.78
N ARG A 7 -33.09 3.68 7.09
CA ARG A 7 -33.63 2.72 6.10
C ARG A 7 -34.45 1.64 6.79
N PHE A 8 -33.91 1.05 7.87
CA PHE A 8 -34.59 0.03 8.64
C PHE A 8 -35.94 0.51 9.18
N VAL A 9 -35.97 1.69 9.81
CA VAL A 9 -37.20 2.27 10.37
C VAL A 9 -38.23 2.50 9.27
N ARG A 10 -37.83 3.11 8.14
CA ARG A 10 -38.72 3.34 7.00
C ARG A 10 -39.34 2.04 6.48
N ASP A 11 -38.51 1.04 6.21
CA ASP A 11 -38.94 -0.20 5.57
C ASP A 11 -39.82 -1.04 6.51
N THR A 12 -39.47 -1.05 7.81
CA THR A 12 -40.22 -1.77 8.84
C THR A 12 -41.55 -1.09 9.18
N SER A 13 -41.60 0.25 9.24
CA SER A 13 -42.85 0.98 9.43
C SER A 13 -43.82 0.77 8.28
N ALA A 14 -43.33 0.70 7.04
CA ALA A 14 -44.18 0.38 5.88
C ALA A 14 -44.82 -1.02 6.02
N LEU A 15 -44.08 -2.01 6.53
CA LEU A 15 -44.60 -3.35 6.80
C LEU A 15 -45.67 -3.35 7.90
N PHE A 16 -45.45 -2.61 9.00
CA PHE A 16 -46.45 -2.51 10.07
C PHE A 16 -47.74 -1.81 9.62
N VAL A 17 -47.62 -0.77 8.80
CA VAL A 17 -48.77 -0.09 8.18
C VAL A 17 -49.53 -1.05 7.25
N ALA A 18 -48.81 -1.81 6.42
CA ALA A 18 -49.42 -2.75 5.47
C ALA A 18 -50.13 -3.93 6.16
N ALA A 19 -49.63 -4.38 7.32
CA ALA A 19 -50.21 -5.49 8.08
C ALA A 19 -51.48 -5.09 8.88
N HIS A 20 -51.69 -3.79 9.15
CA HIS A 20 -52.86 -3.29 9.87
C HIS A 20 -53.91 -2.75 8.89
N HIS A 21 -54.71 -3.67 8.33
CA HIS A 21 -55.70 -3.38 7.27
C HIS A 21 -56.90 -2.49 7.69
N ALA A 22 -57.16 -2.31 8.98
CA ALA A 22 -58.38 -1.62 9.44
C ALA A 22 -58.20 -0.10 9.64
N GLN A 23 -57.05 0.34 10.17
CA GLN A 23 -56.71 1.76 10.36
C GLN A 23 -55.18 1.90 10.37
N PRO A 24 -54.55 2.30 9.25
CA PRO A 24 -53.11 2.49 9.20
C PRO A 24 -52.72 3.72 10.04
N ASP A 25 -51.99 3.48 11.13
CA ASP A 25 -51.40 4.53 11.99
C ASP A 25 -49.89 4.58 11.79
N ALA A 26 -49.45 5.56 11.01
CA ALA A 26 -48.05 5.76 10.68
C ALA A 26 -47.20 6.12 11.91
N GLU A 27 -47.74 6.89 12.86
CA GLU A 27 -46.99 7.28 14.07
C GLU A 27 -46.70 6.06 14.93
N ARG A 28 -47.69 5.19 15.09
CA ARG A 28 -47.55 3.95 15.84
C ARG A 28 -46.57 2.99 15.16
N ALA A 29 -46.63 2.89 13.83
CA ALA A 29 -45.72 2.05 13.05
C ALA A 29 -44.25 2.52 13.14
N VAL A 30 -44.01 3.83 13.19
CA VAL A 30 -42.66 4.38 13.42
C VAL A 30 -42.18 4.06 14.83
N LYS A 31 -43.01 4.28 15.86
CA LYS A 31 -42.65 3.95 17.25
C LYS A 31 -42.28 2.47 17.42
N TRP A 32 -43.01 1.56 16.77
CA TRP A 32 -42.71 0.14 16.81
C TRP A 32 -41.43 -0.22 16.08
N ALA A 33 -41.19 0.35 14.90
CA ALA A 33 -39.96 0.14 14.16
C ALA A 33 -38.72 0.65 14.94
N GLU A 34 -38.84 1.79 15.62
CA GLU A 34 -37.77 2.31 16.48
C GLU A 34 -37.54 1.45 17.72
N ALA A 35 -38.59 0.97 18.37
CA ALA A 35 -38.49 0.08 19.52
C ALA A 35 -37.87 -1.27 19.13
N LEU A 36 -38.22 -1.80 17.96
CA LEU A 36 -37.62 -3.01 17.41
C LEU A 36 -36.14 -2.80 17.09
N TRP A 37 -35.79 -1.68 16.43
CA TRP A 37 -34.39 -1.33 16.17
C TRP A 37 -33.58 -1.24 17.48
N LYS A 38 -34.15 -0.64 18.53
CA LYS A 38 -33.48 -0.58 19.84
C LYS A 38 -33.21 -1.96 20.42
N LYS A 39 -34.21 -2.87 20.39
CA LYS A 39 -34.01 -4.25 20.86
C LYS A 39 -32.96 -5.00 20.04
N LEU A 40 -32.95 -4.81 18.72
CA LEU A 40 -31.94 -5.39 17.84
C LEU A 40 -30.54 -4.86 18.18
N ALA A 41 -30.42 -3.55 18.41
CA ALA A 41 -29.17 -2.91 18.85
C ALA A 41 -28.67 -3.46 20.19
N ASP A 42 -29.56 -3.63 21.18
CA ASP A 42 -29.23 -4.21 22.49
C ASP A 42 -28.78 -5.68 22.36
N MET A 43 -29.28 -6.39 21.35
CA MET A 43 -28.86 -7.76 20.98
C MET A 43 -27.61 -7.81 20.08
N GLY A 44 -27.00 -6.66 19.76
CA GLY A 44 -25.78 -6.57 18.96
C GLY A 44 -25.99 -6.46 17.44
N TYR A 45 -27.22 -6.28 16.97
CA TYR A 45 -27.56 -6.07 15.56
C TYR A 45 -27.65 -4.56 15.22
N GLY A 46 -27.42 -4.20 13.95
CA GLY A 46 -27.44 -2.79 13.49
C GLY A 46 -26.07 -2.13 13.60
N ASP A 47 -26.04 -0.78 13.49
CA ASP A 47 -24.86 0.10 13.46
C ASP A 47 -23.99 -0.02 14.74
N GLN A 48 -23.39 -1.19 14.96
CA GLN A 48 -22.09 -1.33 15.59
C GLN A 48 -21.12 -0.67 14.62
N GLN A 49 -21.10 0.66 14.60
CA GLN A 49 -19.90 1.36 14.21
C GLN A 49 -18.86 0.93 15.22
N LYS A 50 -18.21 -0.22 14.97
CA LYS A 50 -16.88 -0.50 15.49
C LYS A 50 -16.17 0.83 15.32
N PRO A 51 -15.67 1.46 16.40
CA PRO A 51 -14.92 2.69 16.24
C PRO A 51 -13.94 2.39 15.12
N VAL A 52 -14.05 3.13 14.02
CA VAL A 52 -13.09 3.02 12.93
C VAL A 52 -11.82 3.50 13.57
N LYS A 53 -11.08 2.57 14.19
CA LYS A 53 -9.76 2.85 14.72
C LYS A 53 -9.03 3.46 13.54
N PRO A 54 -8.46 4.66 13.66
CA PRO A 54 -7.57 5.19 12.65
C PRO A 54 -6.57 4.07 12.33
N ARG A 55 -6.56 3.58 11.09
CA ARG A 55 -5.67 2.47 10.72
C ARG A 55 -4.23 2.93 10.95
N GLY A 56 -3.57 2.41 11.98
CA GLY A 56 -2.11 2.52 12.13
C GLY A 56 -1.57 3.75 12.88
N LEU A 57 -2.29 4.32 13.85
CA LEU A 57 -1.75 5.42 14.67
C LEU A 57 -0.98 4.99 15.94
N ASP A 58 -1.08 3.72 16.35
CA ASP A 58 -0.45 3.26 17.61
C ASP A 58 1.06 3.01 17.49
N LYS A 59 1.59 2.89 16.26
CA LYS A 59 3.01 2.64 16.01
C LYS A 59 3.61 3.76 15.16
N ASP A 60 4.60 4.45 15.73
CA ASP A 60 5.46 5.36 14.99
C ASP A 60 6.44 4.54 14.14
N TRP A 61 6.11 4.39 12.86
CA TRP A 61 6.92 3.64 11.91
C TRP A 61 8.18 4.39 11.51
N TYR A 62 8.17 5.73 11.60
CA TYR A 62 9.37 6.51 11.34
C TYR A 62 10.42 6.27 12.43
N ALA A 63 10.00 6.24 13.69
CA ALA A 63 10.86 5.87 14.81
C ALA A 63 11.35 4.40 14.77
N ALA A 64 10.60 3.51 14.10
CA ALA A 64 10.97 2.11 13.94
C ALA A 64 12.01 1.86 12.84
N LEU A 65 12.31 2.84 11.98
CA LEU A 65 13.37 2.75 10.97
C LEU A 65 14.75 2.83 11.62
N ASP A 66 15.75 2.15 11.05
CA ASP A 66 17.14 2.31 11.45
C ASP A 66 17.72 3.67 10.98
N ALA A 67 18.89 4.06 11.52
CA ALA A 67 19.46 5.39 11.26
C ALA A 67 19.68 5.68 9.75
N ASP A 68 20.10 4.66 9.00
CA ASP A 68 20.30 4.79 7.55
C ASP A 68 18.97 4.93 6.81
N GLN A 69 17.98 4.08 7.12
CA GLN A 69 16.65 4.17 6.54
C GLN A 69 15.97 5.50 6.89
N GLN A 70 16.12 6.02 8.11
CA GLN A 70 15.59 7.32 8.49
C GLN A 70 16.20 8.45 7.66
N ARG A 71 17.52 8.41 7.43
CA ARG A 71 18.22 9.38 6.58
C ARG A 71 17.69 9.34 5.15
N TRP A 72 17.60 8.16 4.55
CA TRP A 72 17.13 8.01 3.17
C TRP A 72 15.63 8.30 3.02
N PHE A 73 14.81 7.88 3.98
CA PHE A 73 13.39 8.22 4.02
C PHE A 73 13.19 9.73 4.15
N SER A 74 13.99 10.43 4.96
CA SER A 74 13.92 11.89 5.08
C SER A 74 14.26 12.58 3.76
N ALA A 75 15.27 12.09 3.03
CA ALA A 75 15.61 12.59 1.71
C ALA A 75 14.49 12.32 0.67
N PHE A 76 13.90 11.13 0.70
CA PHE A 76 12.73 10.79 -0.10
C PHE A 76 11.54 11.70 0.24
N TRP A 77 11.25 11.89 1.52
CA TRP A 77 10.13 12.69 2.01
C TRP A 77 10.27 14.17 1.63
N ALA A 78 11.50 14.69 1.65
CA ALA A 78 11.79 16.04 1.17
C ALA A 78 11.59 16.16 -0.36
N ALA A 79 11.89 15.11 -1.13
CA ALA A 79 11.70 15.08 -2.57
C ALA A 79 10.24 14.89 -3.00
N PHE A 80 9.45 14.13 -2.24
CA PHE A 80 8.06 13.81 -2.56
C PHE A 80 7.14 14.97 -2.14
N ALA A 81 6.83 15.88 -3.07
CA ALA A 81 6.12 17.14 -2.80
C ALA A 81 4.76 17.01 -2.07
N TYR A 82 4.14 15.83 -2.05
CA TYR A 82 2.85 15.61 -1.41
C TYR A 82 3.00 15.11 0.03
N LYS A 83 2.99 16.05 0.98
CA LYS A 83 3.31 15.84 2.41
C LYS A 83 2.11 15.39 3.25
N GLN A 84 1.45 14.29 2.86
CA GLN A 84 0.38 13.66 3.65
C GLN A 84 0.69 12.18 3.90
N GLY A 85 0.31 11.68 5.09
CA GLY A 85 0.49 10.27 5.46
C GLY A 85 1.95 9.84 5.64
N ARG A 86 2.74 10.63 6.40
CA ARG A 86 4.17 10.36 6.62
C ARG A 86 4.39 9.02 7.33
N ASN A 87 3.57 8.69 8.32
CA ASN A 87 3.73 7.47 9.11
C ASN A 87 3.45 6.22 8.25
N GLU A 88 2.43 6.28 7.41
CA GLU A 88 2.05 5.21 6.48
C GLU A 88 3.09 5.07 5.37
N ALA A 89 3.68 6.17 4.91
CA ALA A 89 4.81 6.13 3.98
C ALA A 89 6.05 5.51 4.64
N ALA A 90 6.33 5.85 5.91
CA ALA A 90 7.43 5.26 6.68
C ALA A 90 7.22 3.77 6.91
N GLN A 91 5.98 3.33 7.15
CA GLN A 91 5.64 1.91 7.19
C GLN A 91 6.00 1.21 5.88
N ARG A 92 5.58 1.77 4.73
CA ARG A 92 5.92 1.19 3.43
C ARG A 92 7.41 1.21 3.16
N TRP A 93 8.12 2.24 3.61
CA TRP A 93 9.58 2.30 3.55
C TRP A 93 10.24 1.20 4.38
N HIS A 94 9.75 0.98 5.60
CA HIS A 94 10.21 -0.10 6.47
C HIS A 94 9.99 -1.48 5.81
N GLU A 95 8.85 -1.68 5.14
CA GLU A 95 8.54 -2.91 4.41
C GLU A 95 9.46 -3.18 3.20
N LEU A 96 10.15 -2.17 2.67
CA LEU A 96 11.18 -2.39 1.64
C LEU A 96 12.41 -3.12 2.20
N GLY A 97 12.59 -3.08 3.53
CA GLY A 97 13.76 -3.63 4.20
C GLY A 97 15.01 -2.77 4.02
N LYS A 98 16.15 -3.29 4.48
CA LYS A 98 17.45 -2.66 4.25
C LYS A 98 17.85 -2.89 2.79
N LEU A 99 17.96 -1.81 2.05
CA LEU A 99 18.47 -1.80 0.68
C LEU A 99 19.90 -1.24 0.69
N ALA A 100 20.66 -1.48 -0.37
CA ALA A 100 21.96 -0.84 -0.52
C ALA A 100 21.75 0.67 -0.76
N GLN A 101 22.75 1.51 -0.43
CA GLN A 101 22.67 2.96 -0.72
C GLN A 101 22.39 3.24 -2.20
N ALA A 102 22.93 2.41 -3.10
CA ALA A 102 22.71 2.50 -4.54
C ALA A 102 21.22 2.36 -4.91
N ASP A 103 20.44 1.58 -4.18
CA ASP A 103 19.02 1.34 -4.46
C ASP A 103 18.11 2.49 -4.00
N TYR A 104 18.52 3.26 -2.98
CA TYR A 104 17.73 4.39 -2.48
C TYR A 104 17.78 5.60 -3.43
N GLN A 105 18.88 5.78 -4.16
CA GLN A 105 19.08 6.92 -5.06
C GLN A 105 18.07 6.96 -6.22
N PRO A 106 17.80 5.85 -6.95
CA PRO A 106 16.74 5.80 -7.96
C PRO A 106 15.37 6.18 -7.41
N ILE A 107 15.03 5.71 -6.20
CA ILE A 107 13.75 6.02 -5.55
C ILE A 107 13.61 7.52 -5.30
N ILE A 108 14.65 8.17 -4.79
CA ILE A 108 14.65 9.62 -4.53
C ILE A 108 14.60 10.41 -5.84
N LYS A 109 15.35 9.98 -6.87
CA LYS A 109 15.32 10.63 -8.19
C LYS A 109 13.93 10.55 -8.81
N ALA A 110 13.30 9.38 -8.79
CA ALA A 110 11.94 9.18 -9.28
C ALA A 110 10.91 10.00 -8.48
N ALA A 111 11.08 10.11 -7.15
CA ALA A 111 10.22 10.95 -6.31
C ALA A 111 10.27 12.43 -6.72
N LYS A 112 11.45 12.95 -7.07
CA LYS A 112 11.59 14.32 -7.61
C LYS A 112 10.86 14.50 -8.93
N LEU A 113 10.93 13.51 -9.83
CA LEU A 113 10.26 13.54 -11.12
C LEU A 113 8.73 13.44 -10.98
N GLU A 114 8.23 12.59 -10.08
CA GLU A 114 6.81 12.53 -9.73
C GLU A 114 6.34 13.87 -9.13
N ALA A 115 7.15 14.49 -8.28
CA ALA A 115 6.87 15.81 -7.73
C ALA A 115 6.82 16.92 -8.79
N ALA A 116 7.63 16.82 -9.85
CA ALA A 116 7.64 17.77 -10.96
C ALA A 116 6.52 17.52 -11.99
N LYS A 117 5.83 16.38 -11.94
CA LYS A 117 4.81 16.01 -12.92
C LYS A 117 3.61 16.96 -12.86
N ILE A 118 3.29 17.58 -13.99
CA ILE A 118 2.07 18.36 -14.17
C ILE A 118 0.93 17.36 -14.42
N LEU A 119 -0.08 17.37 -13.55
CA LEU A 119 -1.25 16.52 -13.70
C LEU A 119 -2.36 17.24 -14.47
N PRO A 120 -3.16 16.53 -15.29
CA PRO A 120 -4.38 17.06 -15.88
C PRO A 120 -5.36 17.54 -14.80
N GLU A 121 -6.19 18.53 -15.17
CA GLU A 121 -7.19 19.09 -14.27
C GLU A 121 -8.16 17.99 -13.77
N GLY A 122 -8.41 17.96 -12.46
CA GLY A 122 -9.23 16.94 -11.80
C GLY A 122 -8.49 15.66 -11.38
N GLN A 123 -7.21 15.47 -11.72
CA GLN A 123 -6.40 14.37 -11.18
C GLN A 123 -5.63 14.77 -9.92
N SER A 124 -5.81 13.99 -8.86
CA SER A 124 -5.04 14.13 -7.62
C SER A 124 -3.76 13.32 -7.66
N ARG A 125 -2.69 13.88 -7.08
CA ARG A 125 -1.42 13.16 -6.91
C ARG A 125 -1.61 11.95 -6.00
N LYS A 126 -0.90 10.86 -6.33
CA LYS A 126 -0.92 9.65 -5.51
C LYS A 126 -0.18 9.90 -4.19
N MET A 127 -0.75 9.41 -3.09
CA MET A 127 -0.11 9.42 -1.77
C MET A 127 1.24 8.69 -1.81
N ALA A 128 2.22 9.15 -1.01
CA ALA A 128 3.55 8.53 -0.92
C ALA A 128 3.47 7.05 -0.54
N GLN A 129 2.58 6.69 0.39
CA GLN A 129 2.29 5.30 0.77
C GLN A 129 1.89 4.46 -0.44
N GLY A 130 0.93 4.92 -1.24
CA GLY A 130 0.46 4.20 -2.43
C GLY A 130 1.52 4.13 -3.52
N TRP A 131 2.29 5.21 -3.68
CA TRP A 131 3.40 5.27 -4.65
C TRP A 131 4.53 4.30 -4.31
N LEU A 132 4.92 4.22 -3.03
CA LEU A 132 5.91 3.26 -2.53
C LEU A 132 5.39 1.81 -2.60
N SER A 133 4.13 1.59 -2.22
CA SER A 133 3.50 0.26 -2.23
C SER A 133 3.44 -0.34 -3.64
N GLU A 134 3.22 0.48 -4.66
CA GLU A 134 3.18 0.06 -6.06
C GLU A 134 4.53 0.13 -6.75
N ARG A 135 5.58 0.54 -6.04
CA ARG A 135 6.95 0.65 -6.56
C ARG A 135 7.07 1.52 -7.81
N ARG A 136 6.32 2.61 -7.85
CA ARG A 136 6.20 3.47 -9.05
C ARG A 136 7.51 4.16 -9.45
N TRP A 137 8.55 4.14 -8.61
CA TRP A 137 9.88 4.57 -9.03
C TRP A 137 10.44 3.76 -10.20
N LEU A 138 10.04 2.49 -10.34
CA LEU A 138 10.43 1.63 -11.45
C LEU A 138 9.88 2.13 -12.80
N ASP A 139 8.74 2.85 -12.79
CA ASP A 139 8.18 3.46 -13.99
C ASP A 139 9.11 4.56 -14.55
N TYR A 140 9.88 5.21 -13.67
CA TYR A 140 10.77 6.32 -14.02
C TYR A 140 12.12 5.86 -14.56
N ASP A 141 12.65 4.72 -14.12
CA ASP A 141 13.83 4.12 -14.76
C ASP A 141 13.53 3.75 -16.21
N ALA A 142 12.35 3.19 -16.47
CA ALA A 142 11.89 2.91 -17.82
C ALA A 142 11.75 4.19 -18.67
N ALA A 143 11.23 5.29 -18.09
CA ALA A 143 11.01 6.55 -18.81
C ALA A 143 12.30 7.36 -19.06
N LEU A 144 13.24 7.40 -18.10
CA LEU A 144 14.54 8.07 -18.25
C LEU A 144 15.40 7.41 -19.33
N GLN A 145 15.28 6.09 -19.52
CA GLN A 145 16.00 5.36 -20.56
C GLN A 145 15.27 5.32 -21.90
N ALA A 146 13.93 5.43 -21.92
CA ALA A 146 13.14 5.55 -23.15
C ALA A 146 13.38 6.87 -23.91
N GLY A 147 13.74 7.95 -23.21
CA GLY A 147 14.08 9.23 -23.84
C GLY A 147 15.42 9.22 -24.60
N ALA A 148 16.27 8.21 -24.41
CA ALA A 148 17.61 8.17 -24.99
C ALA A 148 17.72 7.38 -26.31
N ASP A 149 17.00 6.26 -26.49
CA ASP A 149 17.21 5.39 -27.67
C ASP A 149 15.94 4.64 -28.11
N GLY A 150 15.20 5.23 -29.05
CA GLY A 150 13.92 4.73 -29.57
C GLY A 150 13.96 3.47 -30.47
N LYS A 151 14.87 2.51 -30.25
CA LYS A 151 14.95 1.26 -31.05
C LYS A 151 15.10 -0.05 -30.27
N GLY A 152 15.01 -0.06 -28.93
CA GLY A 152 15.29 -1.24 -28.08
C GLY A 152 14.13 -1.83 -27.28
N ASP A 153 12.89 -1.50 -27.61
CA ASP A 153 11.73 -1.61 -26.70
C ASP A 153 11.35 -3.03 -26.23
N SER A 154 11.50 -4.08 -27.05
CA SER A 154 11.01 -5.42 -26.67
C SER A 154 11.95 -6.14 -25.69
N ALA A 155 13.26 -6.15 -25.97
CA ALA A 155 14.26 -6.77 -25.10
C ALA A 155 14.36 -6.04 -23.74
N ARG A 156 14.12 -4.73 -23.73
CA ARG A 156 14.17 -3.89 -22.52
C ARG A 156 12.90 -4.01 -21.68
N ARG A 157 11.72 -4.15 -22.30
CA ARG A 157 10.48 -4.53 -21.60
C ARG A 157 10.61 -5.92 -20.99
N ALA A 158 11.13 -6.88 -21.74
CA ALA A 158 11.39 -8.23 -21.23
C ALA A 158 12.37 -8.22 -20.05
N LYS A 159 13.44 -7.40 -20.10
CA LYS A 159 14.36 -7.21 -18.96
C LYS A 159 13.65 -6.61 -17.74
N SER A 160 12.81 -5.60 -17.94
CA SER A 160 12.07 -4.94 -16.87
C SER A 160 11.02 -5.85 -16.23
N GLU A 161 10.31 -6.62 -17.05
CA GLU A 161 9.37 -7.66 -16.59
C GLU A 161 10.10 -8.76 -15.83
N ARG A 162 11.27 -9.18 -16.31
CA ARG A 162 12.10 -10.16 -15.61
C ARG A 162 12.55 -9.67 -14.24
N ILE A 163 12.98 -8.40 -14.14
CA ILE A 163 13.34 -7.78 -12.86
C ILE A 163 12.12 -7.70 -11.93
N ARG A 164 10.94 -7.34 -12.46
CA ARG A 164 9.69 -7.30 -11.70
C ARG A 164 9.32 -8.69 -11.15
N GLU A 165 9.43 -9.75 -11.94
CA GLU A 165 9.21 -11.13 -11.49
C GLU A 165 10.16 -11.52 -10.36
N LEU A 166 11.47 -11.29 -10.54
CA LEU A 166 12.49 -11.66 -9.55
C LEU A 166 12.28 -10.93 -8.22
N LEU A 167 11.94 -9.65 -8.26
CA LEU A 167 11.61 -8.86 -7.08
C LEU A 167 10.30 -9.31 -6.41
N GLY A 168 9.30 -9.73 -7.20
CA GLY A 168 8.07 -10.32 -6.70
C GLY A 168 8.32 -11.63 -5.96
N GLY A 169 9.13 -12.51 -6.55
CA GLY A 169 9.56 -13.77 -5.93
C GLY A 169 10.36 -13.56 -4.65
N LEU A 170 11.32 -12.63 -4.66
CA LEU A 170 12.13 -12.28 -3.48
C LEU A 170 11.25 -11.78 -2.33
N ASN A 171 10.28 -10.90 -2.61
CA ASN A 171 9.34 -10.40 -1.61
C ASN A 171 8.47 -11.51 -1.04
N HIS A 172 7.92 -12.36 -1.91
CA HIS A 172 7.09 -13.47 -1.48
C HIS A 172 7.87 -14.41 -0.57
N ALA A 173 9.09 -14.79 -0.96
CA ALA A 173 9.97 -15.63 -0.15
C ALA A 173 10.27 -15.00 1.22
N ARG A 174 10.54 -13.69 1.26
CA ARG A 174 10.73 -12.95 2.52
C ARG A 174 9.47 -12.92 3.39
N GLN A 175 8.31 -12.66 2.82
CA GLN A 175 7.04 -12.63 3.56
C GLN A 175 6.66 -14.01 4.10
N THR A 176 6.88 -15.07 3.32
CA THR A 176 6.63 -16.44 3.76
C THR A 176 7.59 -16.83 4.87
N LEU A 177 8.86 -16.43 4.81
CA LEU A 177 9.82 -16.66 5.88
C LEU A 177 9.42 -15.98 7.20
N ILE A 178 8.82 -14.80 7.15
CA ILE A 178 8.32 -14.09 8.35
C ILE A 178 7.18 -14.85 9.03
N GLN A 179 6.39 -15.62 8.29
CA GLN A 179 5.25 -16.38 8.83
C GLN A 179 5.62 -17.79 9.29
N LEU A 180 6.86 -18.24 9.04
CA LEU A 180 7.34 -19.57 9.39
C LEU A 180 8.13 -19.54 10.72
N PRO A 181 8.07 -20.62 11.51
CA PRO A 181 8.95 -20.77 12.67
C PRO A 181 10.43 -20.77 12.24
N GLU A 182 11.31 -20.16 13.05
CA GLU A 182 12.72 -19.91 12.70
C GLU A 182 13.55 -21.17 12.39
N GLN A 183 13.09 -22.33 12.84
CA GLN A 183 13.73 -23.63 12.63
C GLN A 183 12.75 -24.60 11.95
N GLY A 184 13.14 -25.11 10.79
CA GLY A 184 12.38 -26.08 10.01
C GLY A 184 12.80 -26.07 8.54
N GLU A 185 12.67 -27.22 7.87
CA GLU A 185 13.05 -27.42 6.46
C GLU A 185 12.39 -26.38 5.53
N ALA A 186 11.17 -25.94 5.85
CA ALA A 186 10.47 -24.89 5.11
C ALA A 186 11.17 -23.51 5.22
N ALA A 187 11.71 -23.15 6.38
CA ALA A 187 12.43 -21.89 6.57
C ALA A 187 13.78 -21.90 5.82
N GLU A 188 14.47 -23.04 5.81
CA GLU A 188 15.70 -23.21 5.03
C GLU A 188 15.46 -23.13 3.53
N TYR A 189 14.38 -23.76 3.05
CA TYR A 189 13.94 -23.67 1.66
C TYR A 189 13.75 -22.21 1.22
N TRP A 190 12.98 -21.42 1.98
CA TRP A 190 12.72 -20.03 1.63
C TRP A 190 13.96 -19.13 1.77
N ARG A 191 14.88 -19.41 2.70
CA ARG A 191 16.19 -18.74 2.76
C ARG A 191 17.02 -19.03 1.50
N GLY A 192 17.01 -20.27 1.02
CA GLY A 192 17.66 -20.65 -0.24
C GLY A 192 17.04 -19.93 -1.44
N GLU A 193 15.71 -19.82 -1.48
CA GLU A 193 15.03 -19.12 -2.58
C GLU A 193 15.29 -17.60 -2.55
N ILE A 194 15.43 -16.99 -1.36
CA ILE A 194 15.88 -15.59 -1.21
C ILE A 194 17.28 -15.41 -1.80
N ASP A 195 18.23 -16.30 -1.51
CA ASP A 195 19.59 -16.24 -2.07
C ASP A 195 19.57 -16.38 -3.60
N ARG A 196 18.76 -17.32 -4.11
CA ARG A 196 18.57 -17.54 -5.54
C ARG A 196 18.03 -16.30 -6.25
N PHE A 197 16.96 -15.71 -5.74
CA PHE A 197 16.38 -14.50 -6.33
C PHE A 197 17.34 -13.31 -6.23
N SER A 198 18.08 -13.19 -5.13
CA SER A 198 19.07 -12.13 -4.94
C SER A 198 20.22 -12.22 -5.96
N LYS A 199 20.76 -13.43 -6.19
CA LYS A 199 21.80 -13.69 -7.21
C LYS A 199 21.27 -13.45 -8.63
N ALA A 200 20.06 -13.92 -8.92
CA ALA A 200 19.44 -13.71 -10.23
C ALA A 200 19.17 -12.22 -10.52
N LEU A 201 18.80 -11.45 -9.49
CA LEU A 201 18.62 -10.00 -9.60
C LEU A 201 19.96 -9.28 -9.86
N ALA A 202 21.02 -9.67 -9.14
CA ALA A 202 22.37 -9.14 -9.37
C ALA A 202 22.86 -9.44 -10.80
N ALA A 203 22.63 -10.65 -11.31
CA ALA A 203 22.99 -11.03 -12.68
C ALA A 203 22.17 -10.30 -13.76
N ALA A 204 20.92 -9.94 -13.46
CA ALA A 204 20.06 -9.18 -14.37
C ALA A 204 20.42 -7.69 -14.46
N ASN A 205 21.26 -7.18 -13.55
CA ASN A 205 21.72 -5.79 -13.55
C ASN A 205 23.27 -5.68 -13.43
N PRO A 206 24.03 -6.06 -14.47
CA PRO A 206 25.49 -6.16 -14.37
C PRO A 206 26.26 -4.83 -14.43
N GLU A 207 25.62 -3.69 -14.68
CA GLU A 207 26.35 -2.41 -14.92
C GLU A 207 26.97 -1.76 -13.67
N ASP A 208 26.71 -2.26 -12.46
CA ASP A 208 27.21 -1.64 -11.22
C ASP A 208 28.50 -2.26 -10.66
N CYS A 209 29.15 -3.21 -11.33
CA CYS A 209 30.39 -3.84 -10.84
C CYS A 209 31.71 -3.19 -11.32
N SER A 210 31.68 -2.11 -12.11
CA SER A 210 32.90 -1.50 -12.69
C SER A 210 33.33 -0.17 -12.04
N GLY A 211 32.84 0.13 -10.83
CA GLY A 211 33.06 1.40 -10.15
C GLY A 211 34.04 1.39 -8.96
N GLN A 212 35.05 0.52 -8.91
CA GLN A 212 36.14 0.65 -7.92
C GLN A 212 37.48 0.14 -8.46
N LEU A 213 38.17 0.97 -9.23
CA LEU A 213 39.63 1.06 -9.21
C LEU A 213 39.98 2.44 -9.75
N HIS A 214 40.28 3.39 -8.87
CA HIS A 214 41.31 4.44 -9.03
C HIS A 214 41.48 5.14 -7.68
N SER A 215 42.44 4.65 -6.90
CA SER A 215 43.19 5.48 -5.94
C SER A 215 44.09 6.44 -6.73
N PRO A 216 44.44 7.57 -6.11
CA PRO A 216 45.80 7.69 -5.61
C PRO A 216 45.89 7.59 -4.08
#